data_AF-A0A078LQB6-F1
#
_entry.id   AF-A0A078LQB6-F1
#
_cell.length_a   1.000
_cell.length_b   1.000
_cell.length_c   1.000
_cell.angle_alpha   90.00
_cell.angle_beta   90.00
_cell.angle_gamma   90.00
#
_symmetry.space_group_name_H-M   'P 1'
#
loop_
_entity.id
_entity.type
_entity.pdbx_description
1 polymer ?
#
loop_
_entity_poly.entity_id
_entity_poly.type
_entity_poly.pdbx_seq_one_letter_code
_entity_poly.pdbx_strand_id
1 'polypeptide(L)'
;MNAIDLLIQDHERVKEILTRLADSTERAVKTRTELLSKLEMEVMIHTELEEQILYPAYKEAGGKEEAKMYHEAKEEHRAVDALVLPDLKATDPGSLEFSGRVKVCKELLEHHIEEEEEEMFPNARELFDEARLEEMGAQMTELRNRLKKEFTARAAA
;
A
#
# COMPACT_ATOMS: atom_id res chain seq x y z
N MET A 1 16.37 -7.59 6.72
CA MET A 1 14.90 -7.46 6.72
C MET A 1 14.44 -8.12 5.44
N ASN A 2 13.65 -9.18 5.55
CA ASN A 2 13.12 -9.88 4.39
C ASN A 2 11.94 -9.11 3.77
N ALA A 3 11.46 -9.56 2.61
CA ALA A 3 10.36 -8.92 1.88
C ALA A 3 9.09 -8.77 2.71
N ILE A 4 8.64 -9.84 3.39
CA ILE A 4 7.38 -9.83 4.14
C ILE A 4 7.45 -8.87 5.34
N ASP A 5 8.55 -8.90 6.10
CA ASP A 5 8.72 -8.00 7.25
C ASP A 5 8.77 -6.52 6.80
N LEU A 6 9.28 -6.26 5.60
CA LEU A 6 9.32 -4.93 5.00
C LEU A 6 7.92 -4.43 4.62
N LEU A 7 7.08 -5.29 4.03
CA LEU A 7 5.71 -4.95 3.65
C LEU A 7 4.79 -4.76 4.86
N ILE A 8 4.90 -5.61 5.89
CA ILE A 8 4.19 -5.41 7.17
C ILE A 8 4.54 -4.05 7.78
N GLN A 9 5.80 -3.60 7.69
CA GLN A 9 6.15 -2.26 8.15
C GLN A 9 5.57 -1.14 7.29
N ASP A 10 5.31 -1.36 6.01
CA ASP A 10 4.57 -0.41 5.17
C ASP A 10 3.12 -0.36 5.58
N HIS A 11 2.49 -1.51 5.80
CA HIS A 11 1.12 -1.62 6.29
C HIS A 11 0.90 -0.83 7.57
N GLU A 12 1.78 -1.00 8.56
CA GLU A 12 1.68 -0.24 9.82
C GLU A 12 1.77 1.28 9.61
N ARG A 13 2.62 1.74 8.68
CA ARG A 13 2.71 3.17 8.33
C ARG A 13 1.43 3.66 7.64
N VAL A 14 0.88 2.87 6.73
CA VAL A 14 -0.38 3.19 6.02
C VAL A 14 -1.55 3.24 7.01
N LYS A 15 -1.71 2.23 7.87
CA LYS A 15 -2.73 2.18 8.94
C LYS A 15 -2.61 3.38 9.88
N GLU A 16 -1.40 3.78 10.28
CA GLU A 16 -1.18 4.98 11.11
C GLU A 16 -1.66 6.25 10.41
N ILE A 17 -1.30 6.46 9.14
CA ILE A 17 -1.69 7.64 8.38
C ILE A 17 -3.22 7.69 8.20
N LEU A 18 -3.84 6.56 7.83
CA LEU A 18 -5.29 6.45 7.67
C LEU A 18 -6.04 6.75 8.96
N THR A 19 -5.56 6.22 10.09
CA THR A 19 -6.15 6.50 11.41
C THR A 19 -6.05 7.98 11.76
N ARG A 20 -4.90 8.60 11.52
CA ARG A 20 -4.72 10.04 11.75
C ARG A 20 -5.59 10.91 10.83
N LEU A 21 -5.81 10.49 9.58
CA LEU A 21 -6.76 11.15 8.68
C LEU A 21 -8.19 11.01 9.19
N ALA A 22 -8.61 9.80 9.58
CA ALA A 22 -9.96 9.52 10.06
C ALA A 22 -10.30 10.26 11.38
N ASP A 23 -9.33 10.37 12.29
CA ASP A 23 -9.50 11.05 13.59
C ASP A 23 -9.39 12.59 13.48
N SER A 24 -8.97 13.11 12.33
CA SER A 24 -8.82 14.55 12.13
C SER A 24 -10.16 15.27 11.93
N THR A 25 -10.21 16.55 12.27
CA THR A 25 -11.40 17.40 12.04
C THR A 25 -11.27 18.25 10.79
N GLU A 26 -12.37 18.80 10.31
CA GLU A 26 -12.48 19.69 9.15
C GLU A 26 -11.60 20.94 9.28
N ARG A 27 -11.29 21.35 10.51
CA ARG A 27 -10.40 22.48 10.79
C ARG A 27 -8.93 22.16 10.53
N ALA A 28 -8.56 20.88 10.48
CA ALA A 28 -7.18 20.41 10.34
C ALA A 28 -6.74 20.33 8.86
N VAL A 29 -7.18 21.26 8.01
CA VAL A 29 -6.97 21.26 6.55
C VAL A 29 -5.50 21.00 6.20
N LYS A 30 -4.57 21.76 6.79
CA LYS A 30 -3.13 21.60 6.54
C LYS A 30 -2.64 20.18 6.85
N THR A 31 -2.99 19.66 8.02
CA THR A 31 -2.61 18.31 8.45
C THR A 31 -3.22 17.24 7.53
N ARG A 32 -4.48 17.38 7.13
CA ARG A 32 -5.15 16.48 6.20
C ARG A 32 -4.46 16.46 4.83
N THR A 33 -4.10 17.63 4.29
CA THR A 33 -3.35 17.73 3.03
C THR A 33 -1.98 17.05 3.12
N GLU A 34 -1.22 17.30 4.19
CA GLU A 34 0.10 16.69 4.39
C GLU A 34 0.01 15.16 4.55
N LEU A 35 -0.96 14.69 5.33
CA LEU A 35 -1.18 13.25 5.52
C LEU A 35 -1.65 12.57 4.24
N LEU A 36 -2.53 13.19 3.44
CA LEU A 36 -2.97 12.62 2.17
C LEU A 36 -1.82 12.49 1.17
N SER A 37 -0.98 13.53 1.06
CA SER A 37 0.22 13.46 0.20
C SER A 37 1.18 12.36 0.65
N LYS A 38 1.33 12.17 1.97
CA LYS A 38 2.13 11.08 2.52
C LYS A 38 1.50 9.71 2.25
N LEU A 39 0.19 9.56 2.44
CA LEU A 39 -0.54 8.32 2.16
C LEU A 39 -0.35 7.90 0.71
N GLU A 40 -0.56 8.84 -0.23
CA GLU A 40 -0.40 8.59 -1.66
C GLU A 40 1.00 8.05 -1.98
N MET A 41 2.04 8.70 -1.45
CA MET A 41 3.42 8.26 -1.66
C MET A 41 3.66 6.86 -1.09
N GLU A 42 3.25 6.58 0.15
CA GLU A 42 3.51 5.28 0.77
C GLU A 42 2.75 4.17 0.05
N VAL A 43 1.47 4.37 -0.31
CA VAL A 43 0.65 3.39 -1.06
C VAL A 43 1.23 3.12 -2.45
N MET A 44 1.56 4.16 -3.24
CA MET A 44 2.13 3.95 -4.57
C MET A 44 3.47 3.23 -4.53
N ILE A 45 4.31 3.54 -3.54
CA ILE A 45 5.60 2.84 -3.42
C ILE A 45 5.36 1.40 -3.04
N HIS A 46 4.54 1.15 -2.04
CA HIS A 46 4.24 -0.17 -1.49
C HIS A 46 3.69 -1.12 -2.57
N THR A 47 2.64 -0.70 -3.29
CA THR A 47 2.03 -1.48 -4.37
C THR A 47 3.01 -1.77 -5.51
N GLU A 48 3.92 -0.85 -5.84
CA GLU A 48 4.99 -1.10 -6.82
C GLU A 48 6.01 -2.16 -6.34
N LEU A 49 6.25 -2.27 -5.03
CA LEU A 49 7.11 -3.34 -4.49
C LEU A 49 6.44 -4.71 -4.64
N GLU A 50 5.16 -4.80 -4.30
CA GLU A 50 4.37 -6.03 -4.48
C GLU A 50 4.29 -6.42 -5.94
N GLU A 51 3.81 -5.53 -6.79
CA GLU A 51 3.48 -5.85 -8.18
C GLU A 51 4.70 -6.12 -9.05
N GLN A 52 5.87 -5.55 -8.72
CA GLN A 52 7.09 -5.81 -9.47
C GLN A 52 7.91 -6.98 -8.93
N ILE A 53 7.78 -7.32 -7.63
CA ILE A 53 8.69 -8.27 -6.97
C ILE A 53 7.93 -9.42 -6.32
N LEU A 54 7.10 -9.16 -5.30
CA LEU A 54 6.47 -10.24 -4.54
C LEU A 54 5.42 -11.00 -5.36
N TYR A 55 4.46 -10.28 -5.92
CA TYR A 55 3.31 -10.87 -6.59
C TYR A 55 3.67 -11.74 -7.80
N PRO A 56 4.59 -11.34 -8.71
CA PRO A 56 5.04 -12.22 -9.78
C PRO A 56 5.69 -13.50 -9.25
N ALA A 57 6.56 -13.37 -8.24
CA ALA A 57 7.23 -14.52 -7.64
C ALA A 57 6.23 -15.46 -6.96
N TYR A 58 5.28 -14.90 -6.18
CA TYR A 58 4.24 -15.62 -5.47
C TYR A 58 3.37 -16.44 -6.43
N LYS A 59 2.92 -15.81 -7.52
CA LYS A 59 2.13 -16.47 -8.57
C LYS A 59 2.92 -17.58 -9.27
N GLU A 60 4.21 -17.38 -9.51
CA GLU A 60 5.07 -18.37 -10.19
C GLU A 60 5.35 -19.59 -9.31
N ALA A 61 5.55 -19.39 -8.00
CA ALA A 61 5.83 -20.47 -7.05
C ALA A 61 4.58 -21.27 -6.66
N GLY A 62 3.41 -20.65 -6.74
CA GLY A 62 2.14 -21.22 -6.32
C GLY A 62 1.36 -21.97 -7.41
N GLY A 63 0.15 -22.39 -7.04
CA GLY A 63 -0.82 -23.03 -7.91
C GLY A 63 -2.03 -22.14 -8.19
N LYS A 64 -3.21 -22.76 -8.25
CA LYS A 64 -4.46 -22.07 -8.61
C LYS A 64 -4.91 -21.07 -7.54
N GLU A 65 -4.76 -21.42 -6.27
CA GLU A 65 -5.24 -20.58 -5.16
C GLU A 65 -4.36 -19.33 -5.00
N GLU A 66 -3.05 -19.47 -5.12
CA GLU A 66 -2.11 -18.34 -5.14
C GLU A 66 -2.35 -17.43 -6.34
N ALA A 67 -2.66 -18.00 -7.52
CA ALA A 67 -3.04 -17.22 -8.68
C ALA A 67 -4.36 -16.45 -8.46
N LYS A 68 -5.32 -17.00 -7.70
CA LYS A 68 -6.56 -16.30 -7.34
C LYS A 68 -6.25 -15.11 -6.42
N MET A 69 -5.52 -15.35 -5.32
CA MET A 69 -5.11 -14.29 -4.38
C MET A 69 -4.34 -13.16 -5.10
N TYR A 70 -3.38 -13.52 -5.96
CA TYR A 70 -2.66 -12.56 -6.81
C TYR A 70 -3.60 -11.67 -7.63
N HIS A 71 -4.61 -12.27 -8.28
CA HIS A 71 -5.51 -11.54 -9.15
C HIS A 71 -6.51 -10.67 -8.37
N GLU A 72 -6.92 -11.12 -7.20
CA GLU A 72 -7.79 -10.40 -6.27
C GLU A 72 -7.07 -9.16 -5.72
N ALA A 73 -5.89 -9.34 -5.12
CA ALA A 73 -5.05 -8.25 -4.59
C ALA A 73 -4.75 -7.16 -5.64
N LYS A 74 -4.39 -7.56 -6.87
CA LYS A 74 -4.18 -6.60 -7.97
C LYS A 74 -5.42 -5.80 -8.35
N GLU A 75 -6.61 -6.37 -8.28
CA GLU A 75 -7.84 -5.64 -8.57
C GLU A 75 -8.22 -4.69 -7.43
N GLU A 76 -7.90 -5.04 -6.18
CA GLU A 76 -8.03 -4.13 -5.04
C GLU A 76 -7.09 -2.93 -5.15
N HIS A 77 -5.81 -3.15 -5.48
CA HIS A 77 -4.87 -2.08 -5.82
C HIS A 77 -5.43 -1.15 -6.89
N ARG A 78 -5.87 -1.74 -8.02
CA ARG A 78 -6.47 -0.96 -9.12
C ARG A 78 -7.68 -0.16 -8.67
N ALA A 79 -8.54 -0.71 -7.80
CA ALA A 79 -9.71 0.00 -7.31
C ALA A 79 -9.31 1.23 -6.49
N VAL A 80 -8.32 1.10 -5.59
CA VAL A 80 -7.81 2.21 -4.79
C VAL A 80 -7.14 3.25 -5.68
N ASP A 81 -6.25 2.85 -6.57
CA ASP A 81 -5.46 3.74 -7.41
C ASP A 81 -6.28 4.46 -8.49
N ALA A 82 -7.22 3.76 -9.12
CA ALA A 82 -7.96 4.32 -10.25
C ALA A 82 -9.22 5.09 -9.82
N LEU A 83 -9.79 4.77 -8.65
CA LEU A 83 -11.08 5.31 -8.24
C LEU A 83 -10.97 6.08 -6.92
N VAL A 84 -10.44 5.47 -5.87
CA VAL A 84 -10.54 6.01 -4.51
C VAL A 84 -9.57 7.15 -4.25
N LEU A 85 -8.28 6.96 -4.51
CA LEU A 85 -7.24 7.97 -4.29
C LEU A 85 -7.44 9.21 -5.18
N PRO A 86 -7.74 9.11 -6.49
CA PRO A 86 -7.99 10.28 -7.33
C PRO A 86 -9.17 11.10 -6.82
N ASP A 87 -10.26 10.45 -6.43
CA ASP A 87 -11.41 11.10 -5.84
C ASP A 87 -11.05 11.79 -4.54
N LEU A 88 -10.40 11.10 -3.60
CA LEU A 88 -10.00 11.68 -2.32
C LEU A 88 -9.09 12.92 -2.50
N LYS A 89 -8.17 12.88 -3.46
CA LYS A 89 -7.27 14.00 -3.81
C LYS A 89 -7.99 15.20 -4.42
N ALA A 90 -9.08 14.95 -5.15
CA ALA A 90 -9.88 16.02 -5.76
C ALA A 90 -10.85 16.67 -4.76
N THR A 91 -10.98 16.15 -3.53
CA THR A 91 -11.91 16.66 -2.53
C THR A 91 -11.28 17.72 -1.62
N ASP A 92 -12.04 18.76 -1.30
CA ASP A 92 -11.64 19.78 -0.32
C ASP A 92 -11.39 19.14 1.06
N PRO A 93 -10.15 19.19 1.61
CA PRO A 93 -9.84 18.62 2.92
C PRO A 93 -10.61 19.25 4.09
N GLY A 94 -11.20 20.42 3.92
CA GLY A 94 -12.07 21.08 4.89
C GLY A 94 -13.52 20.60 4.89
N SER A 95 -13.89 19.66 4.00
CA SER A 95 -15.27 19.20 3.83
C SER A 95 -15.59 17.95 4.64
N LEU A 96 -16.90 17.73 4.90
CA LEU A 96 -17.42 16.45 5.41
C LEU A 96 -17.28 15.32 4.39
N GLU A 97 -17.34 15.64 3.09
CA GLU A 97 -17.15 14.69 2.01
C GLU A 97 -15.76 14.06 2.08
N PHE A 98 -14.73 14.86 2.39
CA PHE A 98 -13.37 14.35 2.60
C PHE A 98 -13.32 13.30 3.71
N SER A 99 -13.95 13.57 4.86
CA SER A 99 -14.02 12.59 5.96
C SER A 99 -14.70 11.29 5.52
N GLY A 100 -15.76 11.39 4.71
CA GLY A 100 -16.43 10.22 4.14
C GLY A 100 -15.53 9.41 3.19
N ARG A 101 -14.81 10.08 2.29
CA ARG A 101 -13.87 9.43 1.36
C ARG A 101 -12.65 8.82 2.07
N VAL A 102 -12.11 9.49 3.10
CA VAL A 102 -11.07 8.92 3.97
C VAL A 102 -11.55 7.63 4.61
N LYS A 103 -12.77 7.61 5.14
CA LYS A 103 -13.33 6.40 5.77
C LYS A 103 -13.40 5.24 4.79
N VAL A 104 -13.93 5.47 3.58
CA VAL A 104 -14.00 4.43 2.53
C VAL A 104 -12.61 3.96 2.12
N CYS A 105 -11.67 4.89 1.90
CA CYS A 105 -10.28 4.55 1.59
C CYS A 105 -9.63 3.71 2.69
N LYS A 106 -9.90 4.05 3.96
CA LYS A 106 -9.39 3.31 5.11
C LYS A 106 -9.94 1.89 5.15
N GLU A 107 -11.26 1.71 5.01
CA GLU A 107 -11.90 0.39 5.03
C GLU A 107 -11.38 -0.52 3.91
N LEU A 108 -11.19 0.00 2.70
CA LEU A 108 -10.65 -0.78 1.58
C LEU A 108 -9.19 -1.19 1.78
N LEU A 109 -8.34 -0.26 2.22
CA LEU A 109 -6.92 -0.56 2.47
C LEU A 109 -6.74 -1.49 3.67
N GLU A 110 -7.49 -1.31 4.76
CA GLU A 110 -7.40 -2.20 5.91
C GLU A 110 -7.87 -3.62 5.59
N HIS A 111 -8.94 -3.76 4.79
CA HIS A 111 -9.39 -5.07 4.30
C HIS A 111 -8.32 -5.78 3.46
N HIS A 112 -7.78 -5.09 2.46
CA HIS A 112 -6.71 -5.61 1.62
C HIS A 112 -5.49 -6.07 2.45
N ILE A 113 -5.06 -5.22 3.38
CA ILE A 113 -3.94 -5.53 4.28
C ILE A 113 -4.24 -6.76 5.16
N GLU A 114 -5.47 -6.90 5.67
CA GLU A 114 -5.88 -8.05 6.47
C GLU A 114 -5.79 -9.35 5.65
N GLU A 115 -6.30 -9.36 4.41
CA GLU A 115 -6.18 -10.52 3.52
C GLU A 115 -4.72 -10.89 3.24
N GLU A 116 -3.86 -9.90 3.01
CA GLU A 116 -2.44 -10.16 2.80
C GLU A 116 -1.75 -10.71 4.05
N GLU A 117 -1.94 -10.06 5.21
CA GLU A 117 -1.26 -10.43 6.45
C GLU A 117 -1.75 -11.77 7.02
N GLU A 118 -3.02 -12.12 6.82
CA GLU A 118 -3.63 -13.34 7.35
C GLU A 118 -3.58 -14.53 6.38
N GLU A 119 -3.57 -14.28 5.06
CA GLU A 119 -3.61 -15.35 4.06
C GLU A 119 -2.36 -15.38 3.18
N MET A 120 -2.09 -14.30 2.43
CA MET A 120 -1.04 -14.31 1.39
C MET A 120 0.37 -14.43 1.99
N PHE A 121 0.70 -13.66 3.02
CA PHE A 121 2.03 -13.62 3.61
C PHE A 121 2.40 -14.89 4.36
N PRO A 122 1.49 -15.52 5.15
CA PRO A 122 1.74 -16.86 5.67
C PRO A 122 1.99 -17.88 4.56
N ASN A 123 1.17 -17.89 3.49
CA ASN A 123 1.37 -18.79 2.36
C ASN A 123 2.72 -18.53 1.64
N ALA A 124 3.09 -17.27 1.44
CA ALA A 124 4.37 -16.89 0.84
C ALA A 124 5.57 -17.40 1.67
N ARG A 125 5.46 -17.42 3.00
CA ARG A 125 6.49 -18.00 3.89
C ARG A 125 6.60 -19.52 3.80
N GLU A 126 5.57 -20.21 3.31
CA GLU A 126 5.62 -21.65 3.01
C GLU A 126 6.22 -21.92 1.62
N LEU A 127 5.99 -21.03 0.66
CA LEU A 127 6.47 -21.15 -0.73
C LEU A 127 7.95 -20.78 -0.89
N PHE A 128 8.46 -19.85 -0.08
CA PHE A 128 9.81 -19.33 -0.19
C PHE A 128 10.64 -19.63 1.05
N ASP A 129 11.89 -20.04 0.83
CA ASP A 129 12.87 -20.11 1.91
C ASP A 129 13.33 -18.70 2.34
N GLU A 130 13.97 -18.63 3.51
CA GLU A 130 14.43 -17.35 4.07
C GLU A 130 15.39 -16.62 3.12
N ALA A 131 16.28 -17.37 2.44
CA ALA A 131 17.26 -16.78 1.52
C ALA A 131 16.57 -16.06 0.35
N ARG A 132 15.50 -16.66 -0.21
CA ARG A 132 14.71 -16.04 -1.27
C ARG A 132 13.94 -14.82 -0.77
N LEU A 133 13.36 -14.87 0.42
CA LEU A 133 12.67 -13.73 1.03
C LEU A 133 13.62 -12.57 1.35
N GLU A 134 14.85 -12.86 1.79
CA GLU A 134 15.92 -11.88 2.00
C GLU A 134 16.37 -11.23 0.69
N GLU A 135 16.53 -12.02 -0.38
CA GLU A 135 16.86 -11.53 -1.72
C GLU A 135 15.79 -10.55 -2.23
N MET A 136 14.51 -10.93 -2.16
CA MET A 136 13.40 -10.06 -2.55
C MET A 136 13.35 -8.80 -1.67
N GLY A 137 13.60 -8.91 -0.36
CA GLY A 137 13.66 -7.76 0.54
C GLY A 137 14.77 -6.76 0.17
N ALA A 138 15.92 -7.25 -0.29
CA ALA A 138 17.00 -6.40 -0.80
C ALA A 138 16.59 -5.68 -2.09
N GLN A 139 15.98 -6.38 -3.05
CA GLN A 139 15.47 -5.80 -4.30
C GLN A 139 14.40 -4.74 -4.02
N MET A 140 13.46 -5.02 -3.12
CA MET A 140 12.41 -4.09 -2.70
C MET A 140 13.00 -2.83 -2.04
N THR A 141 14.02 -2.99 -1.21
CA THR A 141 14.70 -1.86 -0.57
C THR A 141 15.37 -0.95 -1.62
N GLU A 142 16.02 -1.52 -2.62
CA GLU A 142 16.61 -0.76 -3.72
C GLU A 142 15.53 -0.02 -4.54
N LEU A 143 14.47 -0.74 -4.94
CA LEU A 143 13.34 -0.20 -5.68
C LEU A 143 12.68 0.96 -4.92
N ARG A 144 12.38 0.76 -3.63
CA ARG A 144 11.84 1.80 -2.75
C ARG A 144 12.68 3.06 -2.76
N ASN A 145 14.00 2.91 -2.59
CA ASN A 145 14.91 4.06 -2.53
C ASN A 145 14.93 4.84 -3.86
N ARG A 146 14.81 4.14 -4.99
CA ARG A 146 14.68 4.76 -6.30
C ARG A 146 13.35 5.50 -6.43
N LEU A 147 12.23 4.84 -6.14
CA LEU A 147 10.89 5.42 -6.22
C LEU A 147 10.72 6.64 -5.29
N LYS A 148 11.25 6.60 -4.06
CA LYS A 148 11.24 7.77 -3.14
C LYS A 148 11.94 8.98 -3.74
N LYS A 149 13.08 8.78 -4.43
CA LYS A 149 13.80 9.87 -5.11
C LYS A 149 12.99 10.44 -6.27
N GLU A 150 12.41 9.57 -7.10
CA GLU A 150 11.57 9.96 -8.23
C GLU A 150 10.32 10.73 -7.79
N PHE A 151 9.65 10.26 -6.73
CA PHE A 151 8.49 10.91 -6.15
C PHE A 151 8.83 12.30 -5.60
N THR A 152 9.92 12.41 -4.84
CA THR A 152 10.40 13.69 -4.30
C THR A 152 10.75 14.68 -5.41
N ALA A 153 11.38 14.20 -6.50
CA ALA A 153 11.71 15.03 -7.65
C ALA A 153 10.46 15.55 -8.38
N ARG A 154 9.42 14.71 -8.54
CA ARG A 154 8.12 15.13 -9.10
C ARG A 154 7.41 16.15 -8.24
N ALA A 155 7.41 15.97 -6.92
CA ALA A 155 6.77 16.91 -5.99
C ALA A 155 7.45 18.29 -5.94
N ALA A 156 8.72 18.38 -6.36
CA ALA A 156 9.50 19.62 -6.39
C ALA A 156 9.46 20.36 -7.75
N ALA A 157 8.87 19.75 -8.78
CA ALA A 157 8.78 20.29 -10.15
C ALA A 157 7.44 21.00 -10.37
#